data_AF-A0A1Q9P7R6-F1
#
_entry.id   AF-A0A1Q9P7R6-F1
#
_cell.length_a   1.000
_cell.length_b   1.000
_cell.length_c   1.000
_cell.angle_alpha   90.00
_cell.angle_beta   90.00
_cell.angle_gamma   90.00
#
_symmetry.space_group_name_H-M   'P 1'
#
loop_
_entity.id
_entity.type
_entity.pdbx_description
1 polymer ?
#
loop_
_entity_poly.entity_id
_entity_poly.type
_entity_poly.pdbx_seq_one_letter_code
_entity_poly.pdbx_strand_id
1 'polypeptide(L)'
;MQSSLVELFDQLRDLRSRLNIVSDTTSEASPSILPLFSEVKTPNTDALDPALKLPSEDEEPNTSITESKTPNDMVLPEDSDSGNSAKVNRVLDPIAHELRTGEATAEIVYEYLQAAREYLIDDDDSESQKGKVARDMDIVLNFLKARGKRTIRTDERDNILKRIRRWKAHLAV
;
A
#
# COMPACT_ATOMS: atom_id res chain seq x y z
N MET A 1 14.16 -49.03 4.55
CA MET A 1 14.27 -47.57 4.33
C MET A 1 13.71 -46.78 5.52
N GLN A 2 14.07 -47.13 6.77
CA GLN A 2 13.61 -46.44 7.99
C GLN A 2 14.67 -45.49 8.59
N SER A 3 15.89 -45.47 8.04
CA SER A 3 17.02 -44.67 8.52
C SER A 3 16.89 -43.17 8.23
N SER A 4 16.18 -42.78 7.16
CA SER A 4 16.07 -41.38 6.73
C SER A 4 15.29 -40.50 7.74
N LEU A 5 14.34 -41.07 8.47
CA LEU A 5 13.47 -40.30 9.37
C LEU A 5 14.15 -40.05 10.73
N VAL A 6 14.99 -41.00 11.17
CA VAL A 6 15.80 -40.86 12.39
C VAL A 6 16.88 -39.80 12.20
N GLU A 7 17.54 -39.80 11.03
CA GLU A 7 18.57 -38.82 10.68
C GLU A 7 18.02 -37.39 10.60
N LEU A 8 16.82 -37.22 10.06
CA LEU A 8 16.11 -35.94 10.07
C LEU A 8 15.82 -35.44 11.49
N PHE A 9 15.47 -36.35 12.40
CA PHE A 9 15.20 -35.99 13.79
C PHE A 9 16.47 -35.56 14.53
N ASP A 10 17.58 -36.24 14.27
CA ASP A 10 18.89 -35.87 14.81
C ASP A 10 19.38 -34.52 14.26
N GLN A 11 19.21 -34.26 12.96
CA GLN A 11 19.50 -32.96 12.35
C GLN A 11 18.68 -31.83 12.97
N LEU A 12 17.39 -32.08 13.22
CA LEU A 12 16.49 -31.08 13.79
C LEU A 12 16.77 -30.84 15.28
N ARG A 13 17.23 -31.88 15.99
CA ARG A 13 17.70 -31.77 17.38
C ARG A 13 19.01 -30.98 17.47
N ASP A 14 19.95 -31.21 16.57
CA ASP A 14 21.23 -30.48 16.52
C ASP A 14 21.03 -29.01 16.10
N LEU A 15 20.06 -28.73 15.25
CA LEU A 15 19.68 -27.34 14.92
C LEU A 15 19.08 -26.62 16.14
N ARG A 16 18.20 -27.30 16.90
CA ARG A 16 17.58 -26.73 18.10
C ARG A 16 18.59 -26.48 19.23
N SER A 17 19.60 -27.35 19.38
CA SER A 17 20.67 -27.15 20.36
C SER A 17 21.55 -25.95 20.01
N ARG A 18 21.90 -25.78 18.72
CA ARG A 18 22.66 -24.62 18.22
C ARG A 18 21.93 -23.30 18.36
N LEU A 19 20.60 -23.31 18.19
CA LEU A 19 19.77 -22.11 18.30
C LEU A 19 19.38 -21.78 19.74
N ASN A 20 19.74 -22.61 20.73
CA ASN A 20 19.41 -22.43 22.15
C ASN A 20 17.91 -22.15 22.42
N ILE A 21 17.02 -22.70 21.59
CA ILE A 21 15.56 -22.42 21.61
C ILE A 21 14.86 -23.08 22.82
N VAL A 22 15.53 -23.99 23.54
CA VAL A 22 14.91 -24.80 24.60
C VAL A 22 15.34 -24.41 26.01
N SER A 23 16.19 -23.38 26.16
CA SER A 23 16.49 -22.84 27.48
C SER A 23 15.55 -21.66 27.74
N ASP A 24 14.65 -21.83 28.71
CA ASP A 24 13.83 -20.80 29.38
C ASP A 24 12.33 -20.73 29.02
N THR A 25 11.59 -21.82 29.25
CA THR A 25 10.14 -21.73 29.56
C THR A 25 9.78 -22.49 30.83
N THR A 26 10.43 -22.14 31.94
CA THR A 26 9.87 -22.36 33.29
C THR A 26 10.40 -21.27 34.21
N SER A 27 9.66 -20.17 34.37
CA SER A 27 9.13 -19.70 35.66
C SER A 27 8.65 -18.24 35.57
N GLU A 28 7.35 -18.06 35.83
CA GLU A 28 6.70 -16.87 36.37
C GLU A 28 7.06 -15.47 35.85
N ALA A 29 6.35 -15.02 34.82
CA ALA A 29 5.81 -13.67 34.78
C ALA A 29 4.54 -13.68 33.92
N SER A 30 3.39 -13.52 34.56
CA SER A 30 2.09 -13.44 33.93
C SER A 30 2.12 -12.44 32.76
N PRO A 31 1.78 -12.81 31.51
CA PRO A 31 1.53 -11.79 30.51
C PRO A 31 0.29 -11.03 30.94
N SER A 32 0.48 -9.75 31.27
CA SER A 32 -0.60 -8.78 31.41
C SER A 32 -1.34 -8.69 30.08
N ILE A 33 -2.39 -9.49 29.93
CA ILE A 33 -3.33 -9.38 28.82
C ILE A 33 -4.16 -8.14 29.09
N LEU A 34 -3.69 -6.99 28.60
CA LEU A 34 -4.50 -5.78 28.53
C LEU A 34 -5.67 -6.07 27.58
N PRO A 35 -6.93 -5.91 28.00
CA PRO A 35 -8.07 -6.10 27.12
C PRO A 35 -8.01 -5.06 25.99
N LEU A 36 -7.88 -5.55 24.75
CA LEU A 36 -7.71 -4.74 23.54
C LEU A 36 -8.98 -4.01 23.09
N PHE A 37 -10.09 -4.14 23.82
CA PHE A 37 -11.38 -3.55 23.47
C PHE A 37 -11.96 -2.85 24.69
N SER A 38 -11.81 -1.53 24.75
CA SER A 38 -12.58 -0.70 25.67
C SER A 38 -14.02 -0.63 25.18
N GLU A 39 -14.95 -1.03 26.04
CA GLU A 39 -16.39 -0.93 25.83
C GLU A 39 -16.80 0.54 25.56
N VAL A 40 -17.26 0.82 24.35
CA VAL A 40 -17.82 2.12 23.97
C VAL A 40 -19.23 2.20 24.55
N LYS A 41 -19.40 2.91 25.66
CA LYS A 41 -20.71 3.38 26.13
C LYS A 41 -21.23 4.44 25.16
N THR A 42 -22.24 4.11 24.36
CA THR A 42 -23.05 5.12 23.66
C THR A 42 -24.04 5.72 24.66
N PRO A 43 -24.07 7.06 24.85
CA PRO A 43 -25.18 7.68 25.53
C PRO A 43 -26.41 7.69 24.61
N ASN A 44 -27.47 7.03 25.09
CA ASN A 44 -28.84 7.25 24.62
C ASN A 44 -29.17 8.75 24.70
N THR A 45 -29.48 9.37 23.56
CA THR A 45 -30.35 10.54 23.51
C THR A 45 -31.46 10.24 22.52
N ASP A 46 -32.47 9.60 23.08
CA ASP A 46 -33.85 9.64 22.64
C ASP A 46 -34.35 11.08 22.88
N ALA A 47 -34.70 11.80 21.81
CA ALA A 47 -35.50 13.03 21.88
C ALA A 47 -36.03 13.38 20.47
N LEU A 48 -37.18 12.78 20.18
CA LEU A 48 -38.19 13.31 19.29
C LEU A 48 -38.56 14.74 19.72
N ASP A 49 -38.56 15.71 18.79
CA ASP A 49 -39.83 16.33 18.39
C ASP A 49 -39.69 17.22 17.13
N PRO A 50 -40.74 17.30 16.30
CA PRO A 50 -40.78 18.01 15.03
C PRO A 50 -41.52 19.36 15.13
N ALA A 51 -41.59 20.03 13.99
CA ALA A 51 -42.46 21.16 13.64
C ALA A 51 -41.96 22.58 13.98
N LEU A 52 -41.78 23.39 12.93
CA LEU A 52 -42.61 24.56 12.66
C LEU A 52 -42.49 24.98 11.17
N LYS A 53 -43.61 25.51 10.65
CA LYS A 53 -44.03 25.65 9.25
C LYS A 53 -43.55 26.95 8.56
N LEU A 54 -43.28 26.84 7.23
CA LEU A 54 -43.64 27.67 6.04
C LEU A 54 -43.72 29.23 6.10
N PRO A 55 -43.85 29.95 4.96
CA PRO A 55 -43.17 29.86 3.65
C PRO A 55 -42.82 31.26 3.04
N SER A 56 -42.00 31.33 1.99
CA SER A 56 -42.17 32.34 0.93
C SER A 56 -41.24 32.09 -0.26
N GLU A 57 -41.86 32.07 -1.44
CA GLU A 57 -41.28 32.05 -2.78
C GLU A 57 -40.58 33.38 -3.09
N ASP A 58 -39.47 33.34 -3.84
CA ASP A 58 -39.31 34.12 -5.08
C ASP A 58 -38.00 33.72 -5.78
N GLU A 59 -38.13 33.47 -7.09
CA GLU A 59 -37.04 33.18 -8.03
C GLU A 59 -36.19 34.43 -8.30
N GLU A 60 -34.87 34.25 -8.41
CA GLU A 60 -34.04 34.72 -9.56
C GLU A 60 -32.61 34.13 -9.46
N PRO A 61 -31.93 33.81 -10.58
CA PRO A 61 -30.66 33.08 -10.58
C PRO A 61 -29.47 34.04 -10.61
N ASN A 62 -28.68 34.09 -9.53
CA ASN A 62 -27.37 34.75 -9.52
C ASN A 62 -26.29 33.79 -8.98
N THR A 63 -25.50 33.26 -9.90
CA THR A 63 -24.31 32.46 -9.62
C THR A 63 -23.17 33.37 -9.15
N SER A 64 -22.87 33.34 -7.85
CA SER A 64 -21.58 33.80 -7.33
C SER A 64 -21.09 32.91 -6.17
N ILE A 65 -20.16 32.03 -6.53
CA ILE A 65 -18.96 31.59 -5.80
C ILE A 65 -19.12 31.30 -4.30
N THR A 66 -18.99 30.02 -3.89
CA THR A 66 -18.16 29.63 -2.74
C THR A 66 -17.71 28.18 -2.86
N GLU A 67 -16.41 27.95 -2.68
CA GLU A 67 -15.78 26.64 -2.53
C GLU A 67 -16.44 25.80 -1.44
N SER A 68 -16.80 24.56 -1.79
CA SER A 68 -16.92 23.48 -0.81
C SER A 68 -16.30 22.22 -1.39
N LYS A 69 -15.02 22.06 -1.02
CA LYS A 69 -14.26 20.83 -0.92
C LYS A 69 -15.14 19.62 -0.53
N THR A 70 -15.40 18.76 -1.50
CA THR A 70 -15.73 17.34 -1.26
C THR A 70 -14.81 16.48 -2.13
N PRO A 71 -14.16 15.46 -1.57
CA PRO A 71 -13.31 14.57 -2.34
C PRO A 71 -14.22 13.76 -3.28
N ASN A 72 -13.94 13.83 -4.58
CA ASN A 72 -14.44 12.85 -5.53
C ASN A 72 -13.86 11.50 -5.13
N ASP A 73 -14.60 10.78 -4.30
CA ASP A 73 -14.57 9.33 -4.20
C ASP A 73 -15.09 8.80 -5.55
N MET A 74 -14.19 8.78 -6.54
CA MET A 74 -14.42 8.05 -7.76
C MET A 74 -14.33 6.57 -7.40
N VAL A 75 -15.50 6.00 -7.17
CA VAL A 75 -15.81 4.58 -7.29
C VAL A 75 -15.02 4.02 -8.48
N LEU A 76 -13.98 3.24 -8.16
CA LEU A 76 -13.28 2.41 -9.13
C LEU A 76 -14.31 1.38 -9.65
N PRO A 77 -14.47 1.22 -10.98
CA PRO A 77 -15.27 0.13 -11.49
C PRO A 77 -14.55 -1.18 -11.16
N GLU A 78 -15.07 -1.91 -10.17
CA GLU A 78 -14.86 -3.35 -10.10
C GLU A 78 -15.65 -3.96 -11.26
N ASP A 79 -14.95 -4.49 -12.26
CA ASP A 79 -15.19 -5.84 -12.79
C ASP A 79 -14.45 -6.04 -14.13
N SER A 80 -13.43 -6.92 -14.09
CA SER A 80 -13.20 -8.06 -15.01
C SER A 80 -11.74 -8.53 -15.10
N ASP A 81 -10.74 -7.76 -14.63
CA ASP A 81 -9.30 -8.15 -14.63
C ASP A 81 -8.65 -8.10 -13.22
N SER A 82 -9.43 -8.47 -12.21
CA SER A 82 -9.10 -8.29 -10.78
C SER A 82 -7.75 -8.90 -10.36
N GLY A 83 -7.32 -9.99 -11.00
CA GLY A 83 -6.05 -10.65 -10.69
C GLY A 83 -4.80 -9.80 -11.00
N ASN A 84 -4.72 -9.23 -12.20
CA ASN A 84 -3.57 -8.39 -12.60
C ASN A 84 -3.59 -7.04 -11.88
N SER A 85 -4.76 -6.42 -11.75
CA SER A 85 -4.92 -5.18 -10.98
C SER A 85 -4.47 -5.36 -9.52
N ALA A 86 -4.87 -6.46 -8.87
CA ALA A 86 -4.42 -6.77 -7.50
C ALA A 86 -2.90 -7.01 -7.43
N LYS A 87 -2.31 -7.71 -8.40
CA LYS A 87 -0.84 -7.92 -8.48
C LYS A 87 -0.10 -6.58 -8.57
N VAL A 88 -0.52 -5.72 -9.49
CA VAL A 88 0.09 -4.39 -9.72
C VAL A 88 -0.03 -3.50 -8.49
N ASN A 89 -1.19 -3.49 -7.83
CA ASN A 89 -1.40 -2.71 -6.61
C ASN A 89 -0.53 -3.21 -5.46
N ARG A 90 -0.46 -4.53 -5.22
CA ARG A 90 0.39 -5.13 -4.18
C ARG A 90 1.87 -4.75 -4.33
N VAL A 91 2.35 -4.59 -5.55
CA VAL A 91 3.76 -4.28 -5.84
C VAL A 91 4.02 -2.78 -5.78
N LEU A 92 3.15 -1.95 -6.36
CA LEU A 92 3.39 -0.52 -6.50
C LEU A 92 2.89 0.32 -5.30
N ASP A 93 1.94 -0.17 -4.50
CA ASP A 93 1.46 0.56 -3.31
C ASP A 93 2.48 0.72 -2.20
N PRO A 94 3.27 -0.31 -1.83
CA PRO A 94 4.35 -0.14 -0.86
C PRO A 94 5.33 0.95 -1.30
N ILE A 95 5.72 0.95 -2.58
CA ILE A 95 6.63 1.96 -3.15
C ILE A 95 6.00 3.36 -3.11
N ALA A 96 4.70 3.46 -3.43
CA ALA A 96 3.98 4.73 -3.36
C ALA A 96 3.81 5.22 -1.92
N HIS A 97 3.73 4.32 -0.94
CA HIS A 97 3.68 4.66 0.47
C HIS A 97 5.02 5.23 0.94
N GLU A 98 6.13 4.54 0.65
CA GLU A 98 7.49 5.00 0.97
C GLU A 98 7.83 6.37 0.35
N LEU A 99 7.37 6.61 -0.88
CA LEU A 99 7.52 7.91 -1.54
C LEU A 99 6.69 9.02 -0.88
N ARG A 100 5.58 8.67 -0.21
CA ARG A 100 4.72 9.63 0.48
C ARG A 100 5.24 9.96 1.87
N THR A 101 5.74 8.97 2.61
CA THR A 101 6.42 9.18 3.89
C THR A 101 7.72 9.96 3.68
N GLY A 102 8.42 9.67 2.58
CA GLY A 102 9.64 10.38 2.20
C GLY A 102 10.85 10.02 3.06
N GLU A 103 10.75 8.92 3.81
CA GLU A 103 11.77 8.40 4.71
C GLU A 103 12.84 7.62 3.95
N ALA A 104 12.45 6.94 2.86
CA ALA A 104 13.35 6.16 2.03
C ALA A 104 14.33 7.02 1.22
N THR A 105 15.58 6.57 1.14
CA THR A 105 16.59 7.14 0.24
C THR A 105 16.30 6.74 -1.21
N ALA A 106 16.84 7.50 -2.18
CA ALA A 106 16.62 7.17 -3.59
C ALA A 106 17.19 5.79 -4.00
N GLU A 107 18.24 5.32 -3.32
CA GLU A 107 18.80 3.97 -3.49
C GLU A 107 17.82 2.87 -3.10
N ILE A 108 17.13 3.00 -1.97
CA ILE A 108 16.14 2.01 -1.52
C ILE A 108 14.93 1.99 -2.48
N VAL A 109 14.45 3.16 -2.88
CA VAL A 109 13.35 3.27 -3.85
C VAL A 109 13.75 2.69 -5.20
N TYR A 110 15.01 2.87 -5.62
CA TYR A 110 15.55 2.29 -6.85
C TYR A 110 15.48 0.76 -6.80
N GLU A 111 15.95 0.13 -5.72
CA GLU A 111 15.92 -1.33 -5.58
C GLU A 111 14.50 -1.89 -5.63
N TYR A 112 13.56 -1.29 -4.89
CA TYR A 112 12.17 -1.73 -4.91
C TYR A 112 11.51 -1.53 -6.28
N LEU A 113 11.78 -0.40 -6.93
CA LEU A 113 11.21 -0.14 -8.25
C LEU A 113 11.83 -1.04 -9.32
N GLN A 114 13.11 -1.39 -9.20
CA GLN A 114 13.77 -2.32 -10.11
C GLN A 114 13.15 -3.72 -9.99
N ALA A 115 12.99 -4.21 -8.77
CA ALA A 115 12.32 -5.49 -8.52
C ALA A 115 10.87 -5.48 -9.03
N ALA A 116 10.14 -4.37 -8.84
CA ALA A 116 8.79 -4.21 -9.36
C ALA A 116 8.74 -4.27 -10.90
N ARG A 117 9.69 -3.62 -11.57
CA ARG A 117 9.79 -3.63 -13.04
C ARG A 117 10.00 -5.05 -13.56
N GLU A 118 10.98 -5.77 -13.01
CA GLU A 118 11.31 -7.15 -13.40
C GLU A 118 10.15 -8.14 -13.15
N TYR A 119 9.31 -7.87 -12.15
CA TYR A 119 8.19 -8.73 -11.79
C TYR A 119 6.87 -8.43 -12.53
N LEU A 120 6.68 -7.18 -12.96
CA LEU A 120 5.45 -6.72 -13.61
C LEU A 120 5.53 -6.70 -15.13
N ILE A 121 6.74 -6.67 -15.70
CA ILE A 121 6.97 -6.51 -17.13
C ILE A 121 7.77 -7.70 -17.64
N ASP A 122 7.11 -8.56 -18.40
CA ASP A 122 7.75 -9.68 -19.08
C ASP A 122 8.38 -9.18 -20.40
N ASP A 123 9.54 -9.74 -20.79
CA ASP A 123 10.34 -9.26 -21.93
C ASP A 123 9.62 -9.38 -23.29
N ASP A 124 8.62 -10.25 -23.41
CA ASP A 124 7.84 -10.48 -24.63
C ASP A 124 6.79 -9.37 -24.92
N ASP A 125 6.50 -8.48 -23.97
CA ASP A 125 5.42 -7.48 -24.10
C ASP A 125 5.87 -6.11 -24.66
N SER A 126 6.94 -6.12 -25.47
CA SER A 126 7.64 -4.92 -25.98
C SER A 126 6.76 -3.98 -26.83
N GLU A 127 5.76 -4.50 -27.54
CA GLU A 127 4.86 -3.72 -28.40
C GLU A 127 3.59 -3.20 -27.69
N SER A 128 3.33 -3.67 -26.46
CA SER A 128 2.12 -3.37 -25.69
C SER A 128 2.23 -2.08 -24.85
N GLN A 129 1.12 -1.63 -24.24
CA GLN A 129 1.11 -0.54 -23.24
C GLN A 129 2.14 -0.77 -22.11
N LYS A 130 2.40 -2.04 -21.77
CA LYS A 130 3.43 -2.46 -20.82
C LYS A 130 4.84 -2.01 -21.24
N GLY A 131 5.20 -2.10 -22.52
CA GLY A 131 6.50 -1.61 -23.03
C GLY A 131 6.68 -0.08 -22.95
N LYS A 132 5.58 0.70 -22.94
CA LYS A 132 5.64 2.15 -22.65
C LYS A 132 5.89 2.39 -21.16
N VAL A 133 5.21 1.64 -20.30
CA VAL A 133 5.42 1.70 -18.84
C VAL A 133 6.85 1.28 -18.49
N ALA A 134 7.39 0.25 -19.13
CA ALA A 134 8.76 -0.23 -18.93
C ALA A 134 9.79 0.88 -19.16
N ARG A 135 9.67 1.58 -20.30
CA ARG A 135 10.55 2.70 -20.63
C ARG A 135 10.39 3.86 -19.65
N ASP A 136 9.17 4.15 -19.21
CA ASP A 136 8.95 5.21 -18.23
C ASP A 136 9.50 4.85 -16.85
N MET A 137 9.40 3.59 -16.43
CA MET A 137 10.05 3.05 -15.24
C MET A 137 11.58 3.16 -15.36
N ASP A 138 12.16 2.86 -16.53
CA ASP A 138 13.61 3.00 -16.77
C ASP A 138 14.10 4.43 -16.62
N ILE A 139 13.30 5.41 -17.04
CA ILE A 139 13.62 6.84 -16.84
C ILE A 139 13.68 7.16 -15.35
N VAL A 140 12.70 6.67 -14.57
CA VAL A 140 12.68 6.88 -13.11
C VAL A 140 13.83 6.14 -12.44
N LEU A 141 14.13 4.90 -12.85
CA LEU A 141 15.27 4.14 -12.33
C LEU A 141 16.59 4.85 -12.60
N ASN A 142 16.81 5.37 -13.81
CA ASN A 142 18.01 6.15 -14.13
C ASN A 142 18.11 7.43 -13.29
N PHE A 143 17.00 8.12 -13.05
CA PHE A 143 16.95 9.29 -12.17
C PHE A 143 17.33 8.92 -10.72
N LEU A 144 16.75 7.84 -10.17
CA LEU A 144 17.04 7.39 -8.81
C LEU A 144 18.48 6.91 -8.67
N LYS A 145 19.00 6.20 -9.68
CA LYS A 145 20.40 5.76 -9.75
C LYS A 145 21.39 6.92 -9.78
N ALA A 146 21.11 7.95 -10.56
CA ALA A 146 21.93 9.16 -10.62
C ALA A 146 21.94 9.91 -9.28
N ARG A 147 20.87 9.78 -8.49
CA ARG A 147 20.74 10.41 -7.19
C ARG A 147 21.46 9.65 -6.07
N GLY A 148 21.46 8.32 -6.13
CA GLY A 148 22.12 7.43 -5.17
C GLY A 148 21.57 7.59 -3.75
N LYS A 149 22.43 7.92 -2.79
CA LYS A 149 22.09 7.98 -1.35
C LYS A 149 21.31 9.22 -0.92
N ARG A 150 21.06 10.17 -1.81
CA ARG A 150 20.37 11.42 -1.45
C ARG A 150 18.86 11.17 -1.30
N THR A 151 18.23 11.95 -0.42
CA THR A 151 16.78 11.97 -0.27
C THR A 151 16.12 12.59 -1.51
N ILE A 152 14.92 12.13 -1.85
CA ILE A 152 14.13 12.63 -2.97
C ILE A 152 13.38 13.89 -2.51
N ARG A 153 13.41 14.98 -3.28
CA ARG A 153 12.69 16.22 -2.92
C ARG A 153 11.19 16.02 -3.12
N THR A 154 10.39 16.83 -2.43
CA THR A 154 8.92 16.74 -2.44
C THR A 154 8.32 16.79 -3.84
N ASP A 155 8.79 17.71 -4.68
CA ASP A 155 8.37 17.92 -6.07
C ASP A 155 8.68 16.71 -6.97
N GLU A 156 9.85 16.11 -6.80
CA GLU A 156 10.26 14.92 -7.54
C GLU A 156 9.47 13.68 -7.07
N ARG A 157 9.23 13.55 -5.76
CA ARG A 157 8.38 12.48 -5.20
C ARG A 157 6.98 12.57 -5.78
N ASP A 158 6.39 13.75 -5.84
CA ASP A 158 5.05 13.94 -6.43
C ASP A 158 5.01 13.59 -7.92
N ASN A 159 6.10 13.86 -8.66
CA ASN A 159 6.22 13.46 -10.05
C ASN A 159 6.23 11.93 -10.19
N ILE A 160 7.05 11.24 -9.39
CA ILE A 160 7.13 9.78 -9.38
C ILE A 160 5.79 9.16 -8.96
N LEU A 161 5.11 9.72 -7.95
CA LEU A 161 3.79 9.26 -7.52
C LEU A 161 2.74 9.40 -8.63
N LYS A 162 2.75 10.51 -9.38
CA LYS A 162 1.87 10.69 -10.55
C LYS A 162 2.15 9.64 -11.63
N ARG A 163 3.41 9.31 -11.88
CA ARG A 163 3.81 8.25 -12.83
C ARG A 163 3.33 6.88 -12.36
N ILE A 164 3.54 6.54 -11.08
CA ILE A 164 3.06 5.27 -10.50
C ILE A 164 1.55 5.10 -10.69
N ARG A 165 0.74 6.15 -10.49
CA ARG A 165 -0.71 6.08 -10.75
C ARG A 165 -1.03 5.80 -12.22
N ARG A 166 -0.28 6.40 -13.15
CA ARG A 166 -0.45 6.13 -14.60
C ARG A 166 -0.03 4.70 -14.94
N TRP A 167 1.07 4.22 -14.37
CA TRP A 167 1.53 2.85 -14.57
C TRP A 167 0.48 1.84 -14.08
N LYS A 168 -0.09 2.07 -12.90
CA LYS A 168 -1.19 1.25 -12.37
C LYS A 168 -2.35 1.14 -13.37
N ALA A 169 -2.79 2.28 -13.91
CA ALA A 169 -3.87 2.30 -14.90
C ALA A 169 -3.51 1.61 -16.23
N HIS A 170 -2.22 1.55 -16.61
CA HIS A 170 -1.79 0.92 -17.86
C HIS A 170 -1.39 -0.55 -17.71
N LEU A 171 -1.07 -1.01 -16.49
CA LEU A 171 -0.69 -2.39 -16.19
C LEU A 171 -1.88 -3.22 -15.68
N ALA A 172 -2.95 -2.57 -15.21
CA ALA A 172 -4.18 -3.23 -14.76
C ALA A 172 -5.16 -3.53 -15.91
N VAL A 173 -4.79 -3.20 -17.15
CA VAL A 173 -5.54 -3.43 -18.40
C VAL A 173 -4.99 -4.66 -19.11
#